data_AF-A0A674JGP5-F1
#
_entry.id   AF-A0A674JGP5-F1
#
_cell.length_a   1.000
_cell.length_b   1.000
_cell.length_c   1.000
_cell.angle_alpha   90.00
_cell.angle_beta   90.00
_cell.angle_gamma   90.00
#
_symmetry.space_group_name_H-M   'P 1'
#
loop_
_entity.id
_entity.type
_entity.pdbx_description
1 polymer ?
#
loop_
_entity_poly.entity_id
_entity_poly.type
_entity_poly.pdbx_seq_one_letter_code
_entity_poly.pdbx_strand_id
1 'polypeptide(L)'
;NGIAITTSTMASAPWFLRQERNFTADMCPVFINILNKYLFGSLPEYMESIAPFVTSDVMKTAAYELKGCVLKLSQEHSEAIGELMVISFINYYY
;
A
#
# COMPACT_ATOMS: atom_id res chain seq x y z
N ASN A 1 1.77 38.68 -2.91
CA ASN A 1 2.82 37.66 -2.72
C ASN A 1 2.27 36.49 -1.93
N GLY A 2 1.62 35.55 -2.60
CA GLY A 2 1.19 34.28 -2.01
C GLY A 2 1.25 33.24 -3.11
N ILE A 3 2.22 32.34 -3.04
CA ILE A 3 2.35 31.22 -3.97
C ILE A 3 1.43 30.12 -3.45
N ALA A 4 0.29 29.94 -4.12
CA ALA A 4 -0.52 28.74 -3.94
C ALA A 4 0.21 27.58 -4.62
N ILE A 5 0.75 26.66 -3.83
CA ILE A 5 1.31 25.40 -4.32
C ILE A 5 0.13 24.54 -4.76
N THR A 6 -0.09 24.44 -6.06
CA THR A 6 -1.08 23.53 -6.66
C THR A 6 -0.58 22.10 -6.51
N THR A 7 -1.10 21.39 -5.50
CA THR A 7 -0.98 19.93 -5.39
C THR A 7 -1.84 19.28 -6.47
N SER A 8 -1.28 19.09 -7.66
CA SER A 8 -1.94 18.41 -8.77
C SER A 8 -0.99 17.42 -9.42
N THR A 9 -0.75 16.29 -8.77
CA THR A 9 -0.15 15.11 -9.46
C THR A 9 -0.40 13.75 -8.78
N MET A 10 -1.17 13.66 -7.69
CA MET A 10 -1.46 12.35 -7.04
C MET A 10 -2.89 11.82 -7.26
N ALA A 11 -3.69 12.50 -8.09
CA ALA A 11 -5.13 12.19 -8.26
C ALA A 11 -5.45 11.27 -9.45
N SER A 12 -4.47 10.76 -10.20
CA SER A 12 -4.71 10.02 -11.45
C SER A 12 -4.82 8.50 -11.29
N ALA A 13 -4.80 7.96 -10.07
CA ALA A 13 -5.01 6.55 -9.82
C ALA A 13 -6.49 6.29 -9.47
N PRO A 14 -7.30 5.73 -10.39
CA PRO A 14 -8.75 5.56 -10.20
C PRO A 14 -9.11 4.69 -8.98
N TRP A 15 -8.17 3.86 -8.52
CA TRP A 15 -8.34 2.99 -7.37
C TRP A 15 -8.30 3.74 -6.02
N PHE A 16 -7.62 4.89 -5.91
CA PHE A 16 -7.65 5.71 -4.69
C PHE A 16 -9.05 6.28 -4.43
N LEU A 17 -9.72 6.74 -5.49
CA LEU A 17 -11.08 7.31 -5.40
C LEU A 17 -12.18 6.23 -5.28
N ARG A 18 -11.84 4.96 -5.52
CA ARG A 18 -12.75 3.81 -5.34
C ARG A 18 -12.72 3.22 -3.94
N GLN A 19 -12.00 3.83 -2.99
CA GLN A 19 -11.95 3.34 -1.61
C GLN A 19 -13.10 3.82 -0.72
N GLU A 20 -13.88 4.84 -1.11
CA GLU A 20 -14.83 5.45 -0.16
C GLU A 20 -16.16 4.72 0.03
N ARG A 21 -16.50 3.65 -0.73
CA ARG A 21 -17.88 3.14 -0.71
C ARG A 21 -18.13 1.63 -0.58
N ASN A 22 -17.12 0.76 -0.50
CA ASN A 22 -17.33 -0.67 -0.24
C ASN A 22 -16.17 -1.29 0.55
N PHE A 23 -15.81 -0.73 1.70
CA PHE A 23 -15.10 -1.51 2.72
C PHE A 23 -16.11 -2.52 3.28
N THR A 24 -16.19 -3.69 2.65
CA THR A 24 -16.87 -4.86 3.23
C THR A 24 -16.21 -5.19 4.57
N ALA A 25 -17.02 -5.66 5.51
CA ALA A 25 -16.81 -5.53 6.95
C ALA A 25 -15.70 -6.40 7.58
N ASP A 26 -14.60 -6.74 6.89
CA ASP A 26 -13.72 -7.83 7.40
C ASP A 26 -12.21 -7.73 7.16
N MET A 27 -11.68 -6.59 6.71
CA MET A 27 -10.23 -6.36 6.74
C MET A 27 -9.83 -5.22 7.66
N CYS A 28 -8.80 -5.47 8.47
CA CYS A 28 -8.21 -4.48 9.35
C CYS A 28 -7.69 -3.28 8.51
N PRO A 29 -8.20 -2.06 8.70
CA PRO A 29 -7.76 -0.88 7.95
C PRO A 29 -6.25 -0.64 8.06
N VAL A 30 -5.65 -1.02 9.20
CA VAL A 30 -4.20 -0.92 9.42
C VAL A 30 -3.44 -1.84 8.49
N PHE A 31 -3.91 -3.07 8.28
CA PHE A 31 -3.26 -4.03 7.39
C PHE A 31 -3.34 -3.58 5.93
N ILE A 32 -4.48 -3.05 5.49
CA ILE A 32 -4.64 -2.46 4.15
C ILE A 32 -3.66 -1.30 3.94
N ASN A 33 -3.52 -0.41 4.93
CA ASN A 33 -2.58 0.69 4.86
C ASN A 33 -1.12 0.20 4.74
N ILE A 34 -0.75 -0.84 5.48
CA ILE A 34 0.57 -1.49 5.36
C ILE A 34 0.78 -2.05 3.95
N LEU A 35 -0.19 -2.76 3.38
CA LEU A 35 -0.11 -3.33 2.03
C LEU A 35 0.01 -2.23 0.95
N ASN A 36 -0.73 -1.13 1.09
CA ASN A 36 -0.63 0.00 0.18
C ASN A 36 0.78 0.62 0.22
N LYS A 37 1.36 0.81 1.41
CA LYS A 37 2.73 1.33 1.56
C LYS A 37 3.77 0.31 1.10
N TYR A 38 3.50 -0.98 1.27
CA TYR A 38 4.34 -2.06 0.76
C TYR A 38 4.43 -2.04 -0.77
N LEU A 39 3.32 -1.86 -1.48
CA LEU A 39 3.31 -1.84 -2.95
C LEU A 39 3.71 -0.49 -3.56
N PHE A 40 3.16 0.60 -3.04
CA PHE A 40 3.21 1.91 -3.70
C PHE A 40 4.01 2.98 -2.93
N GLY A 41 4.26 2.75 -1.64
CA GLY A 41 5.04 3.67 -0.81
C GLY A 41 6.55 3.56 -1.04
N SER A 42 7.29 4.50 -0.47
CA SER A 42 8.74 4.41 -0.31
C SER A 42 9.14 3.37 0.75
N LEU A 43 10.43 3.00 0.80
CA LEU A 43 10.94 2.12 1.86
C LEU A 43 10.70 2.70 3.28
N PRO A 44 11.01 3.98 3.57
CA PRO A 44 10.74 4.56 4.89
C PRO A 44 9.25 4.49 5.28
N GLU A 45 8.34 4.86 4.38
CA GLU A 45 6.89 4.85 4.67
C GLU A 45 6.38 3.45 5.02
N TYR A 46 6.85 2.43 4.29
CA TYR A 46 6.54 1.02 4.60
C TYR A 46 7.10 0.62 5.97
N MET A 47 8.38 0.88 6.23
CA MET A 47 9.03 0.50 7.50
C MET A 47 8.37 1.19 8.70
N GLU A 48 8.00 2.46 8.58
CA GLU A 48 7.25 3.17 9.62
C GLU A 48 5.87 2.55 9.87
N SER A 49 5.20 2.07 8.81
CA SER A 49 3.87 1.46 8.94
C SER A 49 3.86 0.12 9.68
N ILE A 50 4.95 -0.64 9.59
CA ILE A 50 5.09 -1.95 10.24
C ILE A 50 5.82 -1.86 11.59
N ALA A 51 6.45 -0.74 11.91
CA ALA A 51 7.26 -0.57 13.12
C ALA A 51 6.58 -1.02 14.42
N PRO A 52 5.25 -0.80 14.64
CA PRO A 52 4.57 -1.29 15.84
C PRO A 52 4.47 -2.82 15.95
N PHE A 53 4.64 -3.55 14.84
CA PHE A 53 4.43 -5.00 14.75
C PHE A 53 5.74 -5.79 14.60
N VAL A 54 6.84 -5.12 14.27
CA VAL A 54 8.16 -5.74 14.10
C VAL A 54 8.83 -5.87 15.47
N THR A 55 8.87 -7.09 16.00
CA THR A 55 9.38 -7.38 17.36
C THR A 55 10.80 -7.95 17.39
N SER A 56 11.39 -8.21 16.23
CA SER A 56 12.74 -8.80 16.11
C SER A 56 13.53 -8.25 14.94
N ASP A 57 14.86 -8.30 15.04
CA ASP A 57 15.76 -7.92 13.95
C ASP A 57 15.61 -8.80 12.71
N VAL A 58 15.20 -10.08 12.91
CA VAL A 58 14.90 -11.00 11.81
C VAL A 58 13.68 -10.51 11.02
N MET A 59 12.60 -10.14 11.70
CA MET A 59 11.42 -9.55 11.04
C MET A 59 11.74 -8.24 10.34
N LYS A 60 12.57 -7.40 10.96
CA LYS A 60 13.02 -6.15 10.37
C LYS A 60 13.80 -6.39 9.07
N THR A 61 14.74 -7.34 9.09
CA THR A 61 15.54 -7.71 7.92
C THR A 61 14.66 -8.27 6.80
N ALA A 62 13.75 -9.19 7.13
CA ALA A 62 12.80 -9.74 6.18
C ALA A 62 11.92 -8.65 5.54
N ALA A 63 11.48 -7.66 6.30
CA ALA A 63 10.71 -6.54 5.77
C ALA A 63 11.51 -5.67 4.78
N TYR A 64 12.78 -5.39 5.08
CA TYR A 64 13.67 -4.68 4.16
C TYR A 64 13.86 -5.45 2.85
N GLU A 65 14.14 -6.75 2.94
CA GLU A 65 14.34 -7.61 1.76
C GLU A 65 13.06 -7.69 0.92
N LEU A 66 11.92 -7.91 1.57
CA LEU A 66 10.62 -7.99 0.91
C LEU A 66 10.29 -6.69 0.17
N LYS A 67 10.46 -5.53 0.82
CA LYS A 67 10.25 -4.23 0.17
C LYS A 67 11.26 -3.98 -0.95
N GLY A 68 12.51 -4.42 -0.77
CA GLY A 68 13.55 -4.35 -1.81
C GLY A 68 13.19 -5.12 -3.08
N CYS A 69 12.45 -6.22 -2.96
CA CYS A 69 11.91 -6.95 -4.11
C CYS A 69 10.82 -6.14 -4.84
N VAL A 70 9.88 -5.54 -4.11
CA VAL A 70 8.82 -4.73 -4.71
C VAL A 70 9.35 -3.52 -5.43
N LEU A 71 10.36 -2.85 -4.89
CA LEU A 71 10.97 -1.67 -5.51
C LEU A 71 11.64 -1.97 -6.86
N LYS A 72 11.87 -3.25 -7.19
CA LYS A 72 12.40 -3.68 -8.49
C LYS A 72 11.29 -3.98 -9.51
N LEU A 73 10.04 -4.02 -9.09
CA LEU A 73 8.91 -4.22 -9.99
C LEU A 73 8.69 -2.97 -10.84
N SER A 74 8.23 -3.16 -12.07
CA SER A 74 7.68 -2.05 -12.84
C SER A 74 6.35 -1.60 -12.21
N GLN A 75 5.98 -0.35 -12.48
CA GLN A 75 4.72 0.21 -12.01
C GLN A 75 3.51 -0.65 -12.42
N GLU A 76 3.49 -1.13 -13.66
CA GLU A 76 2.43 -2.00 -14.20
C GLU A 76 2.27 -3.30 -13.37
N HIS A 77 3.38 -3.93 -12.98
CA HIS A 77 3.32 -5.13 -12.14
C HIS A 77 2.80 -4.82 -10.73
N SER A 78 3.24 -3.71 -10.13
CA SER A 78 2.76 -3.30 -8.80
C SER A 78 1.25 -2.99 -8.82
N GLU A 79 0.76 -2.37 -9.89
CA GLU A 79 -0.67 -2.10 -10.09
C GLU A 79 -1.46 -3.40 -10.25
N ALA A 80 -0.99 -4.34 -11.08
CA ALA A 80 -1.62 -5.64 -11.25
C ALA A 80 -1.69 -6.44 -9.94
N ILE A 81 -0.65 -6.40 -9.10
CA ILE A 81 -0.66 -7.02 -7.77
C ILE A 81 -1.69 -6.34 -6.86
N GLY A 82 -1.78 -5.01 -6.91
CA GLY A 82 -2.80 -4.25 -6.18
C GLY A 82 -4.22 -4.67 -6.55
N GLU A 83 -4.50 -4.82 -7.84
CA GLU A 83 -5.80 -5.29 -8.34
C GLU A 83 -6.10 -6.73 -7.90
N LEU A 84 -5.12 -7.62 -7.98
CA LEU A 84 -5.26 -9.00 -7.50
C LEU A 84 -5.59 -9.06 -6.02
N MET A 85 -4.92 -8.26 -5.20
CA MET A 85 -5.23 -8.19 -3.77
C MET A 85 -6.67 -7.75 -3.53
N VAL A 86 -7.13 -6.69 -4.20
CA VAL A 86 -8.53 -6.22 -4.10
C VAL A 86 -9.51 -7.32 -4.51
N ILE A 87 -9.23 -8.04 -5.60
CA ILE A 87 -10.06 -9.16 -6.08
C ILE A 87 -10.07 -10.29 -5.04
N SER A 88 -8.93 -10.68 -4.48
CA SER A 88 -8.84 -11.73 -3.45
C SER A 88 -9.59 -11.35 -2.17
N PHE A 89 -9.58 -10.07 -1.78
CA PHE A 89 -10.26 -9.58 -0.59
C PHE A 89 -11.79 -9.44 -0.77
N ILE A 90 -12.25 -9.11 -1.97
CA ILE A 90 -13.68 -9.04 -2.29
C ILE A 90 -14.28 -10.43 -2.46
N ASN A 91 -13.54 -11.37 -3.06
CA ASN A 91 -14.05 -12.71 -3.39
C ASN A 91 -14.04 -13.71 -2.23
N TYR A 92 -13.47 -13.39 -1.07
CA TYR A 92 -13.51 -14.29 0.10
C TYR A 92 -14.89 -14.32 0.80
N TYR A 93 -15.85 -13.52 0.33
CA TYR A 93 -17.17 -13.32 0.95
C TYR A 93 -18.37 -13.67 0.04
N TYR A 94 -18.14 -14.36 -1.08
CA TYR A 94 -19.18 -14.88 -1.96
C TYR A 94 -19.12 -16.40 -2.09
#